data_AF-A0A6J5DLJ1-F1
#
_entry.id   AF-A0A6J5DLJ1-F1
#
_cell.length_a   1.000
_cell.length_b   1.000
_cell.length_c   1.000
_cell.angle_alpha   90.00
_cell.angle_beta   90.00
_cell.angle_gamma   90.00
#
_symmetry.space_group_name_H-M   'P 1'
#
loop_
_entity.id
_entity.type
_entity.pdbx_description
1 polymer ?
#
loop_
_entity_poly.entity_id
_entity_poly.type
_entity_poly.pdbx_seq_one_letter_code
_entity_poly.pdbx_strand_id
1 'polypeptide(L)' 'MLTINADQHSLFQNYHRPGEEKRMVVILLAGAYGDWLDAGADDTRDFLRP' A
#
# COMPACT_ATOMS: atom_id res chain seq x y z
N MET A 1 4.48 -0.21 9.53
CA MET A 1 4.18 0.37 8.19
C MET A 1 3.03 -0.42 7.60
N LEU A 2 2.00 0.26 7.08
CA LEU A 2 0.87 -0.43 6.45
C LEU A 2 1.34 -1.11 5.17
N THR A 3 0.84 -2.33 4.95
CA THR A 3 1.13 -3.11 3.75
C THR A 3 -0.15 -3.57 3.09
N ILE A 4 -0.07 -3.76 1.78
CA ILE A 4 -1.13 -4.34 0.95
C ILE A 4 -0.56 -5.49 0.13
N ASN A 5 -1.44 -6.34 -0.38
CA ASN A 5 -1.06 -7.41 -1.28
C ASN A 5 -0.46 -6.83 -2.56
N ALA A 6 0.57 -7.49 -3.08
CA ALA A 6 1.34 -7.04 -4.24
C ALA A 6 1.48 -8.12 -5.32
N ASP A 7 0.67 -9.18 -5.27
CA ASP A 7 0.77 -10.31 -6.22
C ASP A 7 0.55 -9.87 -7.67
N GLN A 8 -0.21 -8.79 -7.87
CA GLN A 8 -0.52 -8.22 -9.18
C GLN A 8 0.22 -6.90 -9.48
N HIS A 9 1.09 -6.43 -8.58
CA HIS A 9 1.82 -5.18 -8.79
C HIS A 9 2.97 -5.39 -9.78
N SER A 10 3.04 -4.58 -10.84
CA SER A 10 4.01 -4.71 -11.95
C SER A 10 5.45 -4.97 -11.52
N LEU A 11 5.95 -4.20 -10.53
CA LEU A 11 7.29 -4.35 -9.95
C LEU A 11 7.35 -5.32 -8.76
N PHE A 12 6.59 -5.05 -7.69
CA PHE A 12 6.69 -5.77 -6.40
C PHE A 12 6.32 -7.26 -6.45
N GLN A 13 5.57 -7.72 -7.46
CA GLN A 13 5.29 -9.16 -7.67
C GLN A 13 6.58 -10.01 -7.85
N ASN A 14 7.67 -9.39 -8.31
CA ASN A 14 8.95 -10.06 -8.59
C ASN A 14 9.86 -10.19 -7.36
N TYR A 15 9.47 -9.63 -6.21
CA TYR A 15 10.24 -9.65 -4.97
C TYR A 15 9.70 -10.69 -3.99
N HIS A 16 10.31 -10.83 -2.81
CA HIS A 16 10.03 -11.86 -1.79
C HIS A 16 10.31 -13.29 -2.26
N ARG A 17 10.29 -14.24 -1.31
CA ARG A 17 10.53 -15.66 -1.61
C ARG A 17 9.41 -16.23 -2.47
N PRO A 18 9.70 -17.19 -3.38
CA PRO A 18 8.67 -17.92 -4.11
C PRO A 18 7.74 -18.69 -3.15
N GLY A 19 6.44 -18.73 -3.45
CA GLY A 19 5.43 -19.43 -2.65
C GLY A 19 4.92 -18.69 -1.42
N GLU A 20 5.44 -17.50 -1.14
CA GLU A 20 4.93 -16.60 -0.08
C GLU A 20 4.08 -15.47 -0.69
N GLU A 21 3.06 -15.00 0.05
CA GLU A 21 2.23 -13.85 -0.33
C GLU A 21 3.11 -12.63 -0.58
N LYS A 22 2.93 -11.95 -1.72
CA LYS A 22 3.67 -10.72 -2.00
C LYS A 22 3.01 -9.57 -1.26
N ARG A 23 3.82 -8.82 -0.51
CA ARG A 23 3.38 -7.63 0.24
C ARG A 23 4.22 -6.43 -0.17
N MET A 24 3.58 -5.28 -0.34
CA MET A 24 4.28 -4.01 -0.49
C MET A 24 3.80 -3.01 0.55
N VAL A 25 4.62 -2.01 0.79
CA VAL A 25 4.27 -0.87 1.64
C VAL A 25 3.40 0.08 0.84
N VAL A 26 2.45 0.74 1.50
CA VAL A 26 1.65 1.78 0.83
C VAL A 26 2.51 3.03 0.66
N ILE A 27 2.64 3.49 -0.58
CA ILE A 27 3.38 4.71 -0.92
C ILE A 27 2.35 5.79 -1.19
N LEU A 28 2.34 6.83 -0.36
CA LEU A 28 1.44 7.96 -0.52
C LEU A 28 1.98 8.93 -1.57
N LEU A 29 1.08 9.50 -2.39
CA LEU A 29 1.41 10.65 -3.23
C LEU A 29 1.68 11.87 -2.35
N ALA A 30 2.62 12.73 -2.73
CA ALA A 30 3.01 13.89 -1.93
C ALA A 30 1.84 14.81 -1.56
N GLY A 31 0.85 14.95 -2.44
CA GLY A 31 -0.35 15.75 -2.18
C GLY A 31 -1.33 15.14 -1.16
N ALA A 32 -1.22 13.85 -0.88
CA ALA A 32 -2.13 13.11 -0.01
C ALA A 32 -1.67 13.05 1.45
N TYR A 33 -0.53 13.67 1.79
CA TYR A 33 0.05 13.56 3.14
C TYR A 33 -0.82 14.23 4.22
N GLY A 34 -1.34 15.43 3.94
CA GLY A 34 -2.23 16.13 4.87
C GLY A 34 -3.52 15.33 5.08
N ASP A 35 -4.19 14.99 3.98
CA ASP A 35 -5.43 14.21 4.00
C ASP A 35 -5.25 12.87 4.72
N TRP A 36 -4.11 12.19 4.54
CA TRP A 36 -3.80 10.95 5.26
C TRP A 36 -3.66 11.15 6.77
N LEU A 37 -3.03 12.24 7.21
CA LEU A 37 -2.81 12.51 8.63
C LEU A 37 -4.10 12.94 9.35
N ASP A 38 -5.03 13.55 8.62
CA ASP A 38 -6.32 14.02 9.14
C ASP A 38 -7.47 13.02 8.93
N ALA A 39 -7.26 11.96 8.14
CA ALA A 39 -8.28 10.98 7.78
C ALA A 39 -8.88 10.26 9.00
N GLY A 40 -10.20 10.06 8.97
CA GLY A 40 -10.89 9.18 9.89
C GLY A 40 -10.55 7.69 9.64
N ALA A 41 -10.87 6.84 10.62
CA ALA A 41 -10.66 5.40 10.49
C ALA A 41 -11.42 4.79 9.29
N ASP A 42 -12.61 5.31 9.00
CA ASP A 42 -13.44 4.86 7.89
C ASP A 42 -12.84 5.24 6.52
N ASP A 43 -12.16 6.38 6.43
CA ASP A 43 -11.56 6.91 5.19
C ASP A 43 -10.17 6.33 4.91
N THR A 44 -9.52 5.74 5.92
CA THR A 44 -8.14 5.23 5.84
C THR A 44 -7.95 4.25 4.66
N ARG A 45 -8.97 3.46 4.33
CA ARG A 45 -8.92 2.46 3.26
C ARG A 45 -8.73 3.07 1.88
N ASP A 46 -9.16 4.31 1.67
CA ASP A 46 -9.05 4.97 0.36
C ASP A 46 -7.60 5.26 -0.03
N PHE A 47 -6.70 5.35 0.95
CA PHE A 47 -5.27 5.57 0.75
C PHE A 47 -4.48 4.28 0.50
N LEU A 48 -5.06 3.10 0.77
CA LEU A 48 -4.36 1.80 0.71
C LEU A 48 -4.37 1.21 -0.69
N ARG A 49 -3.75 1.91 -1.64
CA ARG A 49 -3.71 1.53 -3.07
C ARG A 49 -2.29 1.11 -3.51
N PRO A 50 -2.16 0.18 -4.48
CA PRO A 50 -0.88 -0.17 -5.10
C PRO A 50 -0.26 0.98 -5.88
#